data_AF-A0A3C1V0F0-F1
#
_entry.id   AF-A0A3C1V0F0-F1
#
_cell.length_a   1.000
_cell.length_b   1.000
_cell.length_c   1.000
_cell.angle_alpha   90.00
_cell.angle_beta   90.00
_cell.angle_gamma   90.00
#
_symmetry.space_group_name_H-M   'P 1'
#
loop_
_entity.id
_entity.type
_entity.pdbx_description
1 polymer ?
#
loop_
_entity_poly.entity_id
_entity_poly.type
_entity_poly.pdbx_seq_one_letter_code
_entity_poly.pdbx_strand_id
1 'polypeptide(L)'
;LFLGGILAGITIENINALFGGYYYPGSELTWFWGVGFSGIALVNAYYVDIALSTRSILFSTSTLDPKVELTELDCASTAVEQLCLAAQQSEEAWVNFKLFGTMGLTFVLIIITVIFISRYIKEEK
;
A
#
# COMPACT_ATOMS: atom_id res chain seq x y z
N LEU A 1 0.52 -14.48 -3.80
CA LEU A 1 1.60 -15.26 -3.15
C LEU A 1 2.62 -14.43 -2.34
N PHE A 2 2.34 -13.19 -1.92
CA PHE A 2 3.27 -12.44 -1.05
C PHE A 2 2.68 -11.89 0.26
N LEU A 3 1.42 -12.23 0.58
CA LEU A 3 0.78 -11.80 1.84
C LEU A 3 0.11 -12.95 2.63
N GLY A 4 0.11 -14.18 2.10
CA GLY A 4 -0.56 -15.32 2.76
C GLY A 4 0.29 -16.08 3.78
N GLY A 5 1.61 -15.84 3.85
CA GLY A 5 2.53 -16.65 4.65
C GLY A 5 3.00 -16.03 5.97
N ILE A 6 2.76 -14.74 6.21
CA ILE A 6 3.31 -14.04 7.39
C ILE A 6 2.30 -13.96 8.54
N LEU A 7 1.01 -14.19 8.30
CA LEU A 7 -0.06 -13.96 9.28
C LEU A 7 -0.53 -15.21 10.05
N ALA A 8 0.06 -16.39 9.80
CA ALA A 8 -0.41 -17.64 10.40
C ALA A 8 0.10 -17.93 11.84
N GLY A 9 0.82 -17.02 12.49
CA GLY A 9 1.46 -17.31 13.78
C GLY A 9 1.57 -16.15 14.79
N ILE A 10 0.91 -15.02 14.55
CA ILE A 10 1.01 -13.85 15.44
C ILE A 10 -0.25 -13.77 16.30
N THR A 11 -0.19 -14.35 17.51
CA THR A 11 -1.15 -14.09 18.58
C THR A 11 -0.86 -12.71 19.21
N ILE A 12 -1.87 -12.04 19.76
CA ILE A 12 -1.77 -10.67 20.32
C ILE A 12 -0.70 -10.57 21.43
N GLU A 13 -0.45 -11.65 22.17
CA GLU A 13 0.62 -11.74 23.18
C GLU A 13 2.03 -11.68 22.57
N ASN A 14 2.18 -12.09 21.31
CA ASN A 14 3.47 -12.17 20.60
C ASN A 14 3.88 -10.84 19.94
N ILE A 15 2.98 -9.84 19.90
CA ILE A 15 3.28 -8.50 19.39
C ILE A 15 4.16 -7.72 20.39
N ASN A 16 3.89 -7.86 21.70
CA ASN A 16 4.70 -7.19 22.73
C ASN A 16 6.13 -7.76 22.81
N ALA A 17 6.34 -9.05 22.47
CA ALA A 17 7.68 -9.64 22.41
C ALA A 17 8.50 -9.20 21.18
N LEU A 18 7.85 -8.73 20.11
CA LEU A 18 8.50 -8.16 18.93
C LEU A 18 8.83 -6.67 19.07
N PHE A 19 8.17 -5.96 20.00
CA PHE A 19 8.28 -4.50 20.15
C PHE A 19 8.59 -4.02 21.58
N GLY A 20 8.86 -4.89 22.55
CA GLY A 20 8.96 -4.45 23.95
C GLY A 20 9.62 -5.41 24.93
N GLY A 21 10.95 -5.51 24.85
CA GLY A 21 11.80 -5.92 25.97
C GLY A 21 13.10 -5.14 25.89
N TYR A 22 13.32 -4.22 26.84
CA TYR A 22 14.37 -3.18 26.91
C TYR A 22 14.04 -1.85 26.20
N TYR A 23 14.02 -0.81 27.02
CA TYR A 23 14.00 0.60 26.64
C TYR A 23 15.26 0.90 25.80
N TYR A 24 15.15 0.74 24.49
CA TYR A 24 16.24 0.99 23.54
C TYR A 24 16.20 2.46 23.10
N PRO A 25 17.32 3.20 23.08
CA PRO A 25 17.41 4.61 22.68
C PRO A 25 17.15 4.87 21.17
N GLY A 26 16.41 3.97 20.50
CA GLY A 26 16.03 4.03 19.09
C GLY A 26 14.53 3.91 18.83
N SER A 27 13.69 3.89 19.88
CA SER A 27 12.23 3.74 19.76
C SER A 27 11.56 4.85 18.95
N GLU A 28 12.12 6.06 18.97
CA GLU A 28 11.57 7.22 18.23
C GLU A 28 11.64 7.00 16.72
N LEU A 29 12.74 6.40 16.24
CA LEU A 29 12.91 6.12 14.81
C LEU A 29 11.99 4.98 14.38
N THR A 30 11.93 3.89 15.14
CA THR A 30 11.02 2.76 14.84
C THR A 30 9.55 3.21 14.83
N TRP A 31 9.15 4.13 15.70
CA TRP A 31 7.81 4.70 15.71
C TRP A 31 7.51 5.54 14.47
N PHE A 32 8.46 6.40 14.04
CA PHE A 32 8.32 7.18 12.80
C PHE A 32 8.10 6.29 11.57
N TRP A 33 8.90 5.22 11.44
CA TRP A 33 8.73 4.22 10.39
C TRP A 33 7.41 3.46 10.51
N GLY A 34 6.98 3.10 11.73
CA GLY A 34 5.70 2.44 11.98
C GLY A 34 4.50 3.29 11.55
N VAL A 35 4.52 4.60 11.83
CA VAL A 35 3.50 5.54 11.35
C VAL A 35 3.54 5.67 9.82
N GLY A 36 4.74 5.75 9.23
CA GLY A 36 4.93 5.79 7.78
C GLY A 36 4.33 4.57 7.07
N PHE A 37 4.61 3.36 7.55
CA PHE A 37 4.05 2.12 7.01
C PHE A 37 2.54 2.01 7.23
N SER A 38 2.05 2.45 8.37
CA SER A 38 0.59 2.49 8.63
C SER A 38 -0.12 3.43 7.65
N GLY A 39 0.47 4.58 7.34
CA GLY A 39 -0.02 5.50 6.31
C GLY A 39 -0.06 4.87 4.92
N ILE A 40 1.00 4.16 4.52
CA ILE A 40 1.04 3.42 3.24
C ILE A 40 -0.09 2.39 3.19
N ALA A 41 -0.32 1.66 4.28
CA ALA A 41 -1.36 0.64 4.34
C ALA A 41 -2.76 1.23 4.16
N LEU A 42 -3.05 2.39 4.77
CA LEU A 42 -4.32 3.08 4.60
C LEU A 42 -4.54 3.56 3.16
N VAL A 43 -3.52 4.17 2.55
CA VAL A 43 -3.62 4.61 1.15
C VAL A 43 -3.75 3.40 0.21
N ASN A 44 -3.04 2.30 0.49
CA ASN A 44 -3.20 1.06 -0.27
C ASN A 44 -4.63 0.52 -0.19
N ALA A 45 -5.23 0.50 1.01
CA ALA A 45 -6.61 0.07 1.20
C ALA A 45 -7.60 0.93 0.39
N TYR A 46 -7.40 2.25 0.35
CA TYR A 46 -8.20 3.16 -0.47
C TYR A 46 -8.12 2.84 -1.97
N TYR A 47 -6.91 2.65 -2.52
CA TYR A 47 -6.76 2.31 -3.94
C TYR A 47 -7.33 0.91 -4.28
N VAL A 48 -7.15 -0.08 -3.38
CA VAL A 48 -7.72 -1.42 -3.54
C VAL A 48 -9.25 -1.37 -3.59
N ASP A 49 -9.87 -0.59 -2.70
CA ASP A 49 -11.34 -0.47 -2.63
C ASP A 49 -11.93 0.14 -3.91
N ILE A 50 -11.29 1.17 -4.46
CA ILE A 50 -11.71 1.78 -5.74
C ILE A 50 -11.54 0.78 -6.89
N ALA A 51 -10.41 0.07 -6.96
CA ALA A 51 -10.18 -0.90 -8.01
C ALA A 51 -11.21 -2.06 -7.96
N LEU A 52 -11.48 -2.58 -6.77
CA LEU A 52 -12.46 -3.67 -6.56
C LEU A 52 -13.89 -3.22 -6.81
N SER A 53 -14.28 -2.03 -6.33
CA SER A 53 -15.63 -1.51 -6.53
C SER A 53 -15.91 -1.25 -8.01
N THR A 54 -15.00 -0.58 -8.72
CA THR A 54 -15.17 -0.29 -10.16
C THR A 54 -15.23 -1.58 -10.99
N ARG A 55 -14.40 -2.56 -10.65
CA ARG A 55 -14.43 -3.91 -11.25
C ARG A 55 -15.75 -4.63 -10.97
N SER A 56 -16.28 -4.56 -9.75
CA SER A 56 -17.54 -5.21 -9.38
C SER A 56 -18.74 -4.63 -10.15
N ILE A 57 -18.77 -3.30 -10.35
CA ILE A 57 -19.83 -2.62 -11.10
C ILE A 57 -19.75 -3.03 -12.58
N LEU A 58 -18.55 -3.08 -13.14
CA LEU A 58 -18.32 -3.53 -14.52
C LEU A 58 -18.87 -4.94 -14.78
N PHE A 59 -18.55 -5.91 -13.92
CA PHE A 59 -19.03 -7.29 -14.08
C PHE A 59 -20.52 -7.48 -13.74
N SER A 60 -21.09 -6.62 -12.89
CA SER A 60 -22.54 -6.65 -12.62
C SER A 60 -23.37 -6.09 -13.79
N THR A 61 -22.78 -5.21 -14.60
CA THR A 61 -23.48 -4.52 -15.71
C THR A 61 -23.21 -5.17 -17.06
N SER A 62 -22.14 -5.96 -17.17
CA SER A 62 -21.69 -6.58 -18.42
C SER A 62 -21.79 -8.11 -18.38
N THR A 63 -21.94 -8.74 -19.54
CA THR A 63 -21.94 -10.21 -19.67
C THR A 63 -20.54 -10.80 -19.79
N LEU A 64 -19.50 -10.04 -19.41
CA LEU A 64 -18.12 -10.49 -19.52
C LEU A 64 -17.78 -11.51 -18.44
N ASP A 65 -16.97 -12.50 -18.80
CA ASP A 65 -16.46 -13.50 -17.87
C ASP A 65 -15.57 -12.80 -16.81
N PRO A 66 -15.85 -12.96 -15.50
CA PRO A 66 -15.07 -12.35 -14.42
C PRO A 66 -13.58 -12.73 -14.41
N LYS A 67 -13.19 -13.74 -15.20
CA LYS A 67 -11.81 -14.23 -15.33
C LYS A 67 -10.98 -13.52 -16.40
N VAL A 68 -11.58 -12.64 -17.20
CA VAL A 68 -10.86 -11.82 -18.18
C VAL A 68 -9.98 -10.77 -17.48
N GLU A 69 -8.73 -10.65 -17.93
CA GLU A 69 -7.84 -9.58 -17.48
C GLU A 69 -8.21 -8.27 -18.19
N LEU A 70 -8.48 -7.21 -17.41
CA LEU A 70 -8.92 -5.92 -17.94
C LEU A 70 -7.88 -5.26 -18.85
N THR A 71 -6.61 -5.62 -18.71
CA THR A 71 -5.48 -5.12 -19.51
C THR A 71 -5.53 -5.56 -20.97
N GLU A 72 -6.15 -6.71 -21.27
CA GLU A 72 -6.23 -7.27 -22.64
C GLU A 72 -7.58 -6.98 -23.31
N LEU A 73 -8.51 -6.39 -22.57
CA LEU A 73 -9.87 -6.15 -23.02
C LEU A 73 -9.98 -4.79 -23.74
N ASP A 74 -10.46 -4.80 -24.98
CA ASP A 74 -10.74 -3.57 -25.73
C ASP A 74 -12.03 -2.90 -25.21
N CYS A 75 -11.87 -1.92 -24.31
CA CYS A 75 -12.97 -1.17 -23.72
C CYS A 75 -13.82 -0.43 -24.76
N ALA A 76 -13.28 -0.10 -25.95
CA ALA A 76 -14.02 0.57 -27.02
C ALA A 76 -15.09 -0.33 -27.68
N SER A 77 -14.94 -1.66 -27.57
CA SER A 77 -15.88 -2.65 -28.11
C SER A 77 -16.96 -3.08 -27.11
N THR A 78 -16.84 -2.65 -25.85
CA THR A 78 -17.72 -3.06 -24.75
C THR A 78 -18.92 -2.12 -24.61
N ALA A 79 -20.11 -2.67 -24.39
CA ALA A 79 -21.35 -1.90 -24.21
C ALA A 79 -21.33 -0.91 -23.01
N VAL A 80 -20.34 -1.05 -22.14
CA VAL A 80 -20.10 -0.23 -20.94
C VAL A 80 -18.69 0.38 -20.94
N GLU A 81 -18.30 1.00 -22.06
CA GLU A 81 -17.00 1.67 -22.29
C GLU A 81 -16.54 2.53 -21.10
N GLN A 82 -17.41 3.42 -20.61
CA GLN A 82 -17.09 4.35 -19.50
C GLN A 82 -16.70 3.62 -18.21
N LEU A 83 -17.37 2.49 -17.90
CA LEU A 83 -17.07 1.68 -16.72
C LEU A 83 -15.80 0.85 -16.92
N CYS A 84 -15.54 0.40 -18.15
CA CYS A 84 -14.35 -0.34 -18.50
C CYS A 84 -13.09 0.53 -18.37
N LEU A 85 -13.15 1.76 -18.93
CA LEU A 85 -12.09 2.74 -18.81
C LEU A 85 -11.83 3.13 -17.34
N ALA A 86 -12.89 3.36 -16.56
CA ALA A 86 -12.75 3.67 -15.15
C ALA A 86 -12.08 2.51 -14.37
N ALA A 87 -12.46 1.26 -14.65
CA ALA A 87 -11.87 0.10 -14.00
C ALA A 87 -10.38 -0.04 -14.36
N GLN A 88 -10.04 0.08 -15.65
CA GLN A 88 -8.66 -0.01 -16.13
C GLN A 88 -7.78 1.10 -15.54
N GLN A 89 -8.27 2.34 -15.53
CA GLN A 89 -7.57 3.47 -14.92
C GLN A 89 -7.37 3.30 -13.41
N SER A 90 -8.36 2.74 -12.70
CA SER A 90 -8.24 2.47 -11.27
C SER A 90 -7.21 1.39 -10.95
N GLU A 91 -7.11 0.34 -11.79
CA GLU A 91 -6.09 -0.71 -11.66
C GLU A 91 -4.69 -0.14 -11.97
N GLU A 92 -4.54 0.65 -13.03
CA GLU A 92 -3.29 1.35 -13.35
C GLU A 92 -2.86 2.28 -12.22
N ALA A 93 -3.78 3.05 -11.65
CA ALA A 93 -3.49 3.93 -10.53
C ALA A 93 -3.06 3.14 -9.27
N TRP A 94 -3.73 2.02 -8.97
CA TRP A 94 -3.37 1.15 -7.85
C TRP A 94 -1.97 0.52 -8.02
N VAL A 95 -1.66 0.02 -9.22
CA VAL A 95 -0.34 -0.55 -9.54
C VAL A 95 0.74 0.53 -9.50
N ASN A 96 0.49 1.71 -10.06
CA ASN A 96 1.42 2.85 -10.01
C ASN A 96 1.67 3.31 -8.57
N PHE A 97 0.64 3.34 -7.72
CA PHE A 97 0.82 3.62 -6.29
C PHE A 97 1.72 2.57 -5.61
N LYS A 98 1.53 1.29 -5.93
CA LYS A 98 2.37 0.21 -5.40
C LYS A 98 3.81 0.31 -5.87
N LEU A 99 4.05 0.64 -7.14
CA LEU A 99 5.37 0.68 -7.77
C LEU A 99 6.14 1.97 -7.45
N PHE A 100 5.52 3.12 -7.71
CA PHE A 100 6.16 4.44 -7.57
C PHE A 100 5.77 5.15 -6.27
N GLY A 101 4.55 4.97 -5.79
CA GLY A 101 4.08 5.61 -4.56
C GLY A 101 4.83 5.12 -3.33
N THR A 102 5.00 3.80 -3.19
CA THR A 102 5.76 3.22 -2.06
C THR A 102 7.23 3.60 -2.12
N MET A 103 7.86 3.53 -3.30
CA MET A 103 9.26 3.91 -3.49
C MET A 103 9.50 5.40 -3.23
N GLY A 104 8.65 6.28 -3.76
CA GLY A 104 8.72 7.72 -3.52
C GLY A 104 8.53 8.07 -2.04
N LEU A 105 7.55 7.44 -1.37
CA LEU A 105 7.33 7.69 0.05
C LEU A 105 8.49 7.16 0.91
N THR A 106 9.06 6.01 0.60
CA THR A 106 10.26 5.52 1.30
C THR A 106 11.45 6.46 1.12
N PHE A 107 11.63 7.02 -0.08
CA PHE A 107 12.70 7.99 -0.33
C PHE A 107 12.55 9.25 0.53
N VAL A 108 11.33 9.79 0.65
CA VAL A 108 11.03 10.92 1.53
C VAL A 108 11.30 10.58 3.00
N LEU A 109 10.87 9.40 3.48
CA LEU A 109 11.10 8.96 4.86
C LEU A 109 12.59 8.81 5.18
N ILE A 110 13.40 8.33 4.23
CA ILE A 110 14.85 8.26 4.37
C ILE A 110 15.45 9.67 4.48
N ILE A 111 15.06 10.61 3.62
CA ILE A 111 15.56 11.99 3.68
C ILE A 111 15.28 12.63 5.04
N ILE A 112 14.04 12.50 5.52
CA ILE A 112 13.64 13.03 6.84
C ILE A 112 14.49 12.39 7.94
N THR A 113 14.65 11.06 7.91
CA THR A 113 15.46 10.31 8.88
C THR A 113 16.92 10.77 8.88
N VAL A 114 17.54 10.94 7.72
CA VAL A 114 18.94 11.36 7.58
C VAL A 114 19.14 12.78 8.13
N ILE A 115 18.22 13.70 7.84
CA ILE A 115 18.28 15.07 8.37
C ILE A 115 18.10 15.07 9.89
N PHE A 116 17.16 14.28 10.41
CA PHE A 116 16.86 14.21 11.84
C PHE A 116 18.08 13.70 12.62
N ILE A 117 18.68 12.59 12.18
CA ILE A 117 19.90 12.02 12.77
C ILE A 117 21.06 13.03 12.69
N SER A 118 21.24 13.67 11.52
CA SER A 118 22.34 14.64 11.32
C SER A 118 22.24 15.87 12.22
N ARG A 119 21.05 16.22 12.68
CA ARG A 119 20.84 17.33 13.63
C ARG A 119 21.08 16.91 15.09
N TYR A 120 20.75 15.68 15.47
CA TYR A 120 20.91 15.19 16.84
C TYR A 120 22.35 14.78 17.20
N ILE A 121 23.18 14.37 16.22
CA ILE A 121 24.59 13.97 16.48
C ILE A 121 25.49 15.17 16.91
N LYS A 122 25.05 16.42 16.77
CA LYS A 122 25.87 17.61 17.10
C LYS A 122 25.73 18.11 18.55
N GLU A 123 24.91 17.47 19.38
CA GLU A 123 24.75 17.83 20.79
C GLU A 123 25.32 16.76 21.75
N GLU A 124 26.58 16.39 21.58
CA GLU A 124 27.38 15.93 22.72
C GLU A 124 28.52 16.94 22.95
N LYS A 125 28.38 17.73 24.01
CA LYS A 125 29.49 18.45 24.65
C LYS A 125 30.07 17.56 25.74
#